data_AF-A0A8K0T931-F1
#
_entry.id   AF-A0A8K0T931-F1
#
_cell.length_a   1.000
_cell.length_b   1.000
_cell.length_c   1.000
_cell.angle_alpha   90.00
_cell.angle_beta   90.00
_cell.angle_gamma   90.00
#
_symmetry.space_group_name_H-M   'P 1'
#
loop_
_entity.id
_entity.type
_entity.pdbx_description
1 polymer ?
#
loop_
_entity_poly.entity_id
_entity_poly.type
_entity_poly.pdbx_seq_one_letter_code
_entity_poly.pdbx_strand_id
1 'polypeptide(L)'
;MDASAIDAVLQQVQELDSQHEISIIRLSQPISKTFSEDARQRTSDAWNASLDAPTPASLEADLQHYKELFAKLRFSYVEQVTKEKFIRAIVGDPPQIVTPQENADFETRNLEAKAQLKALKLEVADMVAQLDKKGRELSQRYESVQLGTAKLRELPERITELEERVAELRAAQAPGQAPHMNLPMAKTLELLEEKQRKQQELDRELEQLRAKVPRKTKELERLQAELQPLEVKRQNSTTAAKEARRRKEAALGGVEDDLEERGRWLRANEAALKSMLEIQ
;
A
#
# COMPACT_ATOMS: atom_id res chain seq x y z
N MET A 1 -13.71 -12.90 20.38
CA MET A 1 -12.71 -13.96 20.65
C MET A 1 -11.82 -13.37 21.72
N ASP A 2 -11.81 -13.98 22.89
CA ASP A 2 -11.23 -13.34 24.07
C ASP A 2 -9.70 -13.36 23.95
N ALA A 3 -9.05 -12.20 24.03
CA ALA A 3 -7.59 -12.07 23.95
C ALA A 3 -6.89 -13.01 24.95
N SER A 4 -7.50 -13.22 26.11
CA SER A 4 -7.05 -14.17 27.14
C SER A 4 -6.98 -15.63 26.64
N ALA A 5 -7.86 -16.05 25.73
CA ALA A 5 -7.82 -17.39 25.17
C ALA A 5 -6.66 -17.57 24.16
N ILE A 6 -6.34 -16.52 23.41
CA ILE A 6 -5.19 -16.50 22.48
C ILE A 6 -3.89 -16.58 23.27
N ASP A 7 -3.77 -15.78 24.34
CA ASP A 7 -2.58 -15.78 25.21
C ASP A 7 -2.38 -17.12 25.94
N ALA A 8 -3.48 -17.76 26.39
CA ALA A 8 -3.41 -19.09 27.01
C ALA A 8 -2.89 -20.16 26.04
N VAL A 9 -3.31 -20.12 24.77
CA VAL A 9 -2.81 -21.05 23.73
C VAL A 9 -1.34 -20.78 23.44
N LEU A 10 -0.93 -19.51 23.38
CA LEU A 10 0.45 -19.13 23.11
C LEU A 10 1.39 -19.55 24.26
N GLN A 11 0.94 -19.41 25.51
CA GLN A 11 1.64 -19.92 26.70
C GLN A 11 1.76 -21.45 26.67
N GLN A 12 0.69 -22.17 26.33
CA GLN A 12 0.74 -23.64 26.19
C GLN A 12 1.74 -24.08 25.12
N VAL A 13 1.79 -23.40 23.97
CA VAL A 13 2.75 -23.70 22.90
C VAL A 13 4.20 -23.44 23.36
N GLN A 14 4.44 -22.35 24.09
CA GLN A 14 5.76 -22.03 24.65
C GLN A 14 6.18 -23.02 25.74
N GLU A 15 5.24 -23.48 26.57
CA GLU A 15 5.48 -24.49 27.59
C GLU A 15 5.83 -25.84 26.97
N LEU A 16 5.13 -26.23 25.90
CA LEU A 16 5.45 -27.46 25.17
C LEU A 16 6.84 -27.38 24.51
N ASP A 17 7.22 -26.23 23.96
CA ASP A 17 8.56 -26.03 23.38
C ASP A 17 9.66 -26.00 24.47
N SER A 18 9.38 -25.48 25.66
CA SER A 18 10.36 -25.46 26.76
C SER A 18 10.54 -26.84 27.41
N GLN A 19 9.47 -27.63 27.53
CA GLN A 19 9.50 -28.99 28.08
C GLN A 19 10.34 -29.96 27.23
N HIS A 20 10.49 -29.70 25.93
CA HIS A 20 11.23 -30.56 25.02
C HIS A 20 12.66 -30.04 24.82
N GLU A 21 13.53 -30.30 25.79
CA GLU A 21 14.95 -29.90 25.77
C GLU A 21 15.72 -30.47 24.56
N ILE A 22 15.37 -31.68 24.11
CA ILE A 22 16.01 -32.39 23.00
C ILE A 22 15.00 -32.56 21.85
N SER A 23 14.87 -31.54 21.01
CA SER A 23 14.20 -31.70 19.72
C SER A 23 15.23 -32.02 18.64
N ILE A 24 14.87 -32.87 17.67
CA ILE A 24 15.73 -33.20 16.50
C ILE A 24 16.22 -31.91 15.82
N ILE A 25 15.41 -30.85 15.86
CA ILE A 25 15.69 -29.53 15.31
C ILE A 25 16.75 -28.77 16.14
N ARG A 26 16.70 -28.85 17.48
CA ARG A 26 17.75 -28.32 18.36
C ARG A 26 19.05 -29.11 18.26
N LEU A 27 18.99 -30.41 17.98
CA LEU A 27 20.17 -31.25 17.72
C LEU A 27 20.78 -30.98 16.33
N SER A 28 19.98 -30.61 15.33
CA SER A 28 20.49 -30.25 14.00
C SER A 28 21.05 -28.83 13.94
N GLN A 29 20.59 -27.90 14.80
CA GLN A 29 21.12 -26.54 14.87
C GLN A 29 22.62 -26.41 15.17
N PRO A 30 23.23 -27.13 16.13
CA PRO A 30 24.67 -27.06 16.37
C PRO A 30 25.45 -27.65 15.19
N ILE A 31 24.94 -28.69 14.50
CA ILE A 31 25.58 -29.23 13.28
C ILE A 31 25.71 -28.16 12.20
N SER A 32 24.83 -27.15 12.15
CA SER A 32 24.95 -26.02 11.23
C SER A 32 25.79 -24.85 11.77
N LYS A 33 25.87 -24.67 13.10
CA LYS A 33 26.52 -23.49 13.73
C LYS A 33 27.98 -23.74 14.16
N THR A 34 28.35 -24.95 14.58
CA THR A 34 29.70 -25.22 15.10
C THR A 34 30.79 -25.21 14.04
N PHE A 35 30.45 -25.32 12.75
CA PHE A 35 31.45 -25.38 11.67
C PHE A 35 31.76 -24.01 11.04
N SER A 36 31.12 -22.91 11.48
CA SER A 36 31.43 -21.56 10.98
C SER A 36 32.55 -20.85 11.76
N GLU A 37 32.90 -21.29 12.97
CA GLU A 37 33.84 -20.56 13.83
C GLU A 37 35.27 -21.16 13.88
N ASP A 38 35.46 -22.45 13.58
CA ASP A 38 36.75 -23.16 13.77
C ASP A 38 37.57 -23.41 12.47
N ALA A 39 37.41 -22.58 11.44
CA ALA A 39 38.15 -22.70 10.17
C ALA A 39 39.67 -22.38 10.25
N ARG A 40 40.29 -22.41 11.44
CA ARG A 40 41.71 -22.06 11.62
C ARG A 40 42.44 -22.91 12.66
N GLN A 41 42.57 -24.23 12.48
CA GLN A 41 43.76 -24.95 13.00
C GLN A 41 43.98 -26.36 12.43
N ARG A 42 44.94 -26.44 11.49
CA ARG A 42 45.90 -27.52 11.20
C ARG A 42 45.61 -28.95 11.75
N THR A 43 45.39 -29.94 10.86
CA THR A 43 46.10 -31.24 10.80
C THR A 43 45.85 -31.97 9.44
N SER A 44 46.94 -32.39 8.79
CA SER A 44 47.13 -33.43 7.72
C SER A 44 46.03 -33.79 6.69
N ASP A 45 46.14 -33.21 5.49
CA ASP A 45 46.18 -33.74 4.10
C ASP A 45 45.34 -34.94 3.58
N ALA A 46 44.43 -35.54 4.32
CA ALA A 46 43.48 -36.52 3.73
C ALA A 46 41.99 -36.20 4.00
N TRP A 47 41.70 -35.19 4.80
CA TRP A 47 40.36 -34.89 5.31
C TRP A 47 39.75 -33.57 4.78
N ASN A 48 40.47 -32.84 3.91
CA ASN A 48 40.11 -31.46 3.52
C ASN A 48 39.35 -31.32 2.18
N ALA A 49 38.90 -32.41 1.55
CA ALA A 49 38.14 -32.28 0.30
C ALA A 49 36.66 -31.89 0.50
N SER A 50 36.15 -31.93 1.74
CA SER A 50 34.77 -31.56 2.07
C SER A 50 34.68 -30.73 3.35
N LEU A 51 35.12 -29.47 3.28
CA LEU A 51 34.98 -28.52 4.39
C LEU A 51 34.49 -27.14 3.94
N ASP A 52 33.86 -27.04 2.76
CA ASP A 52 32.97 -25.91 2.50
C ASP A 52 31.60 -26.28 3.08
N ALA A 53 31.18 -25.54 4.11
CA ALA A 53 29.93 -25.62 4.87
C ALA A 53 28.98 -26.77 4.45
N PRO A 54 28.75 -27.79 5.29
CA PRO A 54 27.93 -28.94 4.92
C PRO A 54 26.49 -28.49 4.67
N THR A 55 26.18 -28.20 3.41
CA THR A 55 24.80 -28.07 2.96
C THR A 55 24.24 -29.49 2.85
N PRO A 56 22.94 -29.71 3.00
CA PRO A 56 22.35 -31.04 2.86
C PRO A 56 22.78 -31.75 1.55
N ALA A 57 23.02 -30.97 0.49
CA ALA A 57 23.52 -31.45 -0.79
C ALA A 57 25.01 -31.89 -0.77
N SER A 58 25.88 -31.25 0.03
CA SER A 58 27.28 -31.67 0.12
C SER A 58 27.44 -32.94 0.97
N LEU A 59 26.57 -33.15 1.97
CA LEU A 59 26.58 -34.37 2.77
C LEU A 59 26.20 -35.61 1.94
N GLU A 60 25.28 -35.48 0.99
CA GLU A 60 24.99 -36.53 0.02
C GLU A 60 26.20 -36.85 -0.88
N ALA A 61 26.88 -35.81 -1.37
CA ALA A 61 28.10 -35.96 -2.17
C ALA A 61 29.22 -36.66 -1.38
N ASP A 62 29.40 -36.32 -0.11
CA ASP A 62 30.37 -36.96 0.78
C ASP A 62 30.05 -38.41 1.06
N LEU A 63 28.78 -38.72 1.35
CA LEU A 63 28.35 -40.11 1.54
C LEU A 63 28.60 -40.93 0.28
N GLN A 64 28.44 -40.34 -0.90
CA GLN A 64 28.73 -40.99 -2.16
C GLN A 64 30.23 -41.19 -2.38
N HIS A 65 31.04 -40.18 -2.08
CA HIS A 65 32.50 -40.26 -2.10
C HIS A 65 33.02 -41.35 -1.15
N TYR A 66 32.55 -41.40 0.09
CA TYR A 66 32.93 -42.42 1.06
C TYR A 66 32.49 -43.83 0.63
N LYS A 67 31.29 -43.98 0.06
CA LYS A 67 30.85 -45.27 -0.51
C LYS A 67 31.83 -45.77 -1.57
N GLU A 68 32.28 -44.90 -2.46
CA GLU A 68 33.26 -45.24 -3.49
C GLU A 68 34.63 -45.56 -2.91
N LEU A 69 35.12 -44.74 -1.96
CA LEU A 69 36.39 -44.96 -1.27
C LEU A 69 36.41 -46.29 -0.53
N PHE A 70 35.38 -46.58 0.26
CA PHE A 70 35.27 -47.84 0.99
C PHE A 70 35.06 -49.03 0.06
N ALA A 71 34.37 -48.87 -1.06
CA ALA A 71 34.28 -49.94 -2.07
C ALA A 71 35.66 -50.29 -2.64
N LYS A 72 36.47 -49.26 -2.97
CA LYS A 72 37.86 -49.44 -3.45
C LYS A 72 38.75 -50.06 -2.37
N LEU A 73 38.66 -49.57 -1.14
CA LEU A 73 39.44 -50.10 -0.02
C LEU A 73 39.08 -51.55 0.29
N ARG A 74 37.78 -51.90 0.26
CA ARG A 74 37.30 -53.27 0.44
C ARG A 74 37.85 -54.19 -0.64
N PHE A 75 37.86 -53.75 -1.90
CA PHE A 75 38.43 -54.53 -3.01
C PHE A 75 39.93 -54.79 -2.80
N SER A 76 40.71 -53.73 -2.54
CA SER A 76 42.15 -53.81 -2.28
C SER A 76 42.47 -54.72 -1.09
N TYR A 77 41.74 -54.56 0.02
CA TYR A 77 41.94 -55.37 1.23
C TYR A 77 41.64 -56.85 0.99
N VAL A 78 40.51 -57.17 0.35
CA VAL A 78 40.15 -58.57 0.06
C VAL A 78 41.18 -59.20 -0.89
N GLU A 79 41.63 -58.46 -1.90
CA GLU A 79 42.68 -58.93 -2.82
C GLU A 79 44.01 -59.17 -2.07
N GLN A 80 44.43 -58.25 -1.21
CA GLN A 80 45.68 -58.39 -0.46
C GLN A 80 45.63 -59.56 0.53
N VAL A 81 44.54 -59.68 1.30
CA VAL A 81 44.37 -60.78 2.27
C VAL A 81 44.26 -62.12 1.57
N THR A 82 43.60 -62.18 0.40
CA THR A 82 43.53 -63.44 -0.37
C THR A 82 44.88 -63.82 -0.95
N LYS A 83 45.66 -62.87 -1.48
CA LYS A 83 47.04 -63.10 -1.92
C LYS A 83 47.92 -63.60 -0.77
N GLU A 84 47.86 -62.96 0.40
CA GLU A 84 48.65 -63.36 1.56
C GLU A 84 48.24 -64.76 2.06
N LYS A 85 46.94 -65.01 2.23
CA LYS A 85 46.43 -66.33 2.66
C LYS A 85 46.82 -67.42 1.66
N PHE A 86 46.78 -67.15 0.36
CA PHE A 86 47.19 -68.09 -0.65
C PHE A 86 48.68 -68.43 -0.54
N ILE A 87 49.55 -67.41 -0.43
CA ILE A 87 50.99 -67.62 -0.26
C ILE A 87 51.27 -68.40 1.03
N ARG A 88 50.58 -68.06 2.13
CA ARG A 88 50.73 -68.77 3.40
C ARG A 88 50.27 -70.23 3.31
N ALA A 89 49.20 -70.52 2.57
CA ALA A 89 48.68 -71.87 2.39
C ALA A 89 49.63 -72.77 1.57
N ILE A 90 50.33 -72.21 0.56
CA ILE A 90 51.28 -72.96 -0.27
C ILE A 90 52.68 -73.07 0.35
N VAL A 91 53.11 -72.08 1.15
CA VAL A 91 54.44 -72.05 1.80
C VAL A 91 54.42 -72.64 3.22
N GLY A 92 53.25 -72.72 3.86
CA GLY A 92 53.10 -73.29 5.20
C GLY A 92 53.42 -74.78 5.25
N ASP A 93 53.98 -75.23 6.37
CA ASP A 93 54.30 -76.64 6.64
C ASP A 93 53.44 -77.15 7.82
N PRO A 94 52.45 -78.03 7.61
CA PRO A 94 52.07 -78.68 6.34
C PRO A 94 51.23 -77.79 5.41
N PRO A 95 51.29 -78.00 4.08
CA PRO A 95 50.54 -77.21 3.12
C PRO A 95 49.03 -77.42 3.30
N GLN A 96 48.29 -76.30 3.34
CA GLN A 96 46.85 -76.34 3.57
C GLN A 96 46.12 -76.50 2.23
N ILE A 97 45.75 -77.73 1.90
CA ILE A 97 44.98 -78.06 0.69
C ILE A 97 43.51 -78.02 1.04
N VAL A 98 42.77 -77.08 0.44
CA VAL A 98 41.31 -77.00 0.62
C VAL A 98 40.66 -78.17 -0.11
N THR A 99 39.87 -78.97 0.61
CA THR A 99 39.18 -80.11 0.02
C THR A 99 37.92 -79.66 -0.74
N PRO A 100 37.46 -80.41 -1.76
CA PRO A 100 36.21 -80.10 -2.45
C PRO A 100 34.99 -80.06 -1.50
N GLN A 101 35.01 -80.85 -0.43
CA GLN A 101 33.96 -80.88 0.58
C GLN A 101 33.95 -79.62 1.46
N GLU A 102 35.12 -79.15 1.89
CA GLU A 102 35.24 -77.86 2.59
C GLU A 102 34.77 -76.69 1.72
N ASN A 103 35.08 -76.70 0.42
CA ASN A 103 34.56 -75.69 -0.51
C ASN A 103 33.03 -75.72 -0.59
N ALA A 104 32.41 -76.90 -0.68
CA ALA A 104 30.95 -77.03 -0.68
C ALA A 104 30.34 -76.50 0.63
N ASP A 105 30.95 -76.78 1.78
CA ASP A 105 30.52 -76.26 3.09
C ASP A 105 30.70 -74.73 3.20
N PHE A 106 31.73 -74.15 2.59
CA PHE A 106 31.91 -72.70 2.55
C PHE A 106 30.91 -72.03 1.59
N GLU A 107 30.55 -72.68 0.49
CA GLU A 107 29.55 -72.19 -0.45
C GLU A 107 28.16 -72.13 0.20
N THR A 108 27.75 -73.18 0.92
CA THR A 108 26.46 -73.21 1.63
C THR A 108 26.38 -72.10 2.69
N ARG A 109 27.39 -71.98 3.56
CA ARG A 109 27.46 -70.91 4.57
C ARG A 109 27.47 -69.52 3.95
N ASN A 110 28.18 -69.33 2.83
CA ASN A 110 28.18 -68.04 2.12
C ASN A 110 26.82 -67.72 1.50
N LEU A 111 26.09 -68.71 1.01
CA LEU A 111 24.74 -68.51 0.48
C LEU A 111 23.77 -68.07 1.58
N GLU A 112 23.82 -68.73 2.75
CA GLU A 112 23.03 -68.37 3.92
C GLU A 112 23.35 -66.94 4.40
N ALA A 113 24.65 -66.62 4.57
CA ALA A 113 25.08 -65.29 4.98
C ALA A 113 24.70 -64.21 3.94
N LYS A 114 24.79 -64.52 2.64
CA LYS A 114 24.34 -63.61 1.57
C LYS A 114 22.83 -63.40 1.60
N ALA A 115 22.03 -64.43 1.91
CA ALA A 115 20.59 -64.31 2.03
C ALA A 115 20.21 -63.41 3.23
N GLN A 116 20.83 -63.64 4.39
CA GLN A 116 20.64 -62.79 5.58
C GLN A 116 21.05 -61.34 5.33
N LEU A 117 22.21 -61.11 4.69
CA LEU A 117 22.67 -59.77 4.35
C LEU A 117 21.71 -59.06 3.37
N LYS A 118 21.13 -59.78 2.41
CA LYS A 118 20.13 -59.23 1.49
C LYS A 118 18.85 -58.84 2.22
N ALA A 119 18.37 -59.68 3.13
CA ALA A 119 17.19 -59.38 3.93
C ALA A 119 17.39 -58.12 4.79
N LEU A 120 18.51 -58.05 5.52
CA LEU A 120 18.86 -56.90 6.34
C LEU A 120 19.02 -55.61 5.51
N LYS A 121 19.60 -55.70 4.29
CA LYS A 121 19.70 -54.54 3.40
C LYS A 121 18.34 -54.01 2.97
N LEU A 122 17.38 -54.89 2.70
CA LEU A 122 16.03 -54.49 2.35
C LEU A 122 15.31 -53.84 3.54
N GLU A 123 15.46 -54.42 4.74
CA GLU A 123 14.90 -53.87 5.98
C GLU A 123 15.46 -52.47 6.29
N VAL A 124 16.79 -52.30 6.21
CA VAL A 124 17.43 -50.99 6.41
C VAL A 124 16.98 -49.99 5.34
N ALA A 125 16.86 -50.41 4.07
CA ALA A 125 16.38 -49.53 3.01
C ALA A 125 14.93 -49.07 3.25
N ASP A 126 14.05 -49.96 3.71
CA ASP A 126 12.68 -49.62 4.06
C ASP A 126 12.62 -48.68 5.28
N MET A 127 13.40 -48.96 6.33
CA MET A 127 13.48 -48.09 7.50
C MET A 127 13.96 -46.68 7.14
N VAL A 128 14.97 -46.56 6.25
CA VAL A 128 15.45 -45.26 5.76
C VAL A 128 14.35 -44.53 4.96
N ALA A 129 13.61 -45.23 4.11
CA ALA A 129 12.51 -44.62 3.35
C ALA A 129 11.37 -44.14 4.28
N GLN A 130 11.05 -44.92 5.31
CA GLN A 130 10.06 -44.52 6.32
C GLN A 130 10.53 -43.31 7.15
N LEU A 131 11.83 -43.25 7.48
CA LEU A 131 12.43 -42.12 8.19
C LEU A 131 12.41 -40.85 7.33
N ASP A 132 12.74 -40.93 6.04
CA ASP A 132 12.67 -39.76 5.14
C ASP A 132 11.23 -39.25 5.01
N LYS A 133 10.25 -40.16 4.84
CA LYS A 133 8.84 -39.79 4.80
C LYS A 133 8.39 -39.09 6.10
N LYS A 134 8.70 -39.67 7.26
CA LYS A 134 8.37 -39.06 8.56
C LYS A 134 9.10 -37.73 8.77
N GLY A 135 10.34 -37.60 8.30
CA GLY A 135 11.12 -36.37 8.34
C GLY A 135 10.44 -35.24 7.56
N ARG A 136 10.00 -35.53 6.33
CA ARG A 136 9.26 -34.57 5.48
C ARG A 136 7.93 -34.15 6.10
N GLU A 137 7.14 -35.12 6.59
CA GLU A 137 5.87 -34.83 7.27
C GLU A 137 6.07 -33.98 8.53
N LEU A 138 7.11 -34.26 9.31
CA LEU A 138 7.46 -33.49 10.51
C LEU A 138 7.87 -32.06 10.15
N SER A 139 8.70 -31.88 9.12
CA SER A 139 9.11 -30.56 8.63
C SER A 139 7.91 -29.71 8.22
N GLN A 140 6.98 -30.26 7.45
CA GLN A 140 5.77 -29.53 7.03
C GLN A 140 4.88 -29.15 8.21
N ARG A 141 4.69 -30.08 9.16
CA ARG A 141 3.90 -29.80 10.38
C ARG A 141 4.56 -28.72 11.23
N TYR A 142 5.88 -28.78 11.38
CA TYR A 142 6.64 -27.78 12.12
C TYR A 142 6.53 -26.39 11.50
N GLU A 143 6.68 -26.27 10.18
CA GLU A 143 6.48 -25.01 9.45
C GLU A 143 5.06 -24.46 9.66
N SER A 144 4.04 -25.31 9.56
CA SER A 144 2.65 -24.90 9.82
C SER A 144 2.46 -24.39 11.25
N VAL A 145 3.05 -25.05 12.25
CA VAL A 145 2.96 -24.61 13.66
C VAL A 145 3.71 -23.30 13.87
N GLN A 146 4.88 -23.11 13.24
CA GLN A 146 5.63 -21.86 13.30
C GLN A 146 4.84 -20.70 12.68
N LEU A 147 4.25 -20.89 11.50
CA LEU A 147 3.39 -19.90 10.87
C LEU A 147 2.14 -19.60 11.70
N GLY A 148 1.51 -20.62 12.29
CA GLY A 148 0.39 -20.47 13.20
C GLY A 148 0.75 -19.66 14.45
N THR A 149 1.90 -19.96 15.04
CA THR A 149 2.43 -19.26 16.23
C THR A 149 2.75 -17.80 15.91
N ALA A 150 3.34 -17.50 14.75
CA ALA A 150 3.59 -16.14 14.32
C ALA A 150 2.28 -15.34 14.19
N LYS A 151 1.26 -15.91 13.54
CA LYS A 151 -0.06 -15.28 13.42
C LYS A 151 -0.72 -15.07 14.78
N LEU A 152 -0.64 -16.05 15.68
CA LEU A 152 -1.16 -15.94 17.05
C LEU A 152 -0.50 -14.81 17.84
N ARG A 153 0.77 -14.49 17.58
CA ARG A 153 1.46 -13.35 18.21
C ARG A 153 0.98 -12.00 17.68
N GLU A 154 0.66 -11.90 16.39
CA GLU A 154 0.21 -10.65 15.76
C GLU A 154 -1.28 -10.34 15.98
N LEU A 155 -2.10 -11.37 16.19
CA LEU A 155 -3.56 -11.23 16.30
C LEU A 155 -4.02 -10.32 17.45
N PRO A 156 -3.48 -10.41 18.69
CA PRO A 156 -3.91 -9.56 19.80
C PRO A 156 -3.76 -8.07 19.51
N GLU A 157 -2.59 -7.63 19.03
CA GLU A 157 -2.34 -6.23 18.66
C GLU A 157 -3.30 -5.75 17.57
N ARG A 158 -3.57 -6.62 16.59
CA ARG A 158 -4.47 -6.28 15.49
C ARG A 158 -5.94 -6.22 15.93
N ILE A 159 -6.33 -7.03 16.91
CA ILE A 159 -7.66 -6.95 17.54
C ILE A 159 -7.78 -5.63 18.31
N THR A 160 -6.80 -5.27 19.12
CA THR A 160 -6.83 -4.00 19.87
C THR A 160 -6.88 -2.79 18.95
N GLU A 161 -6.09 -2.77 17.87
CA GLU A 161 -6.15 -1.70 16.86
C GLU A 161 -7.53 -1.59 16.20
N LEU A 162 -8.16 -2.73 15.89
CA LEU A 162 -9.49 -2.75 15.28
C LEU A 162 -10.56 -2.30 16.26
N GLU A 163 -10.46 -2.69 17.53
CA GLU A 163 -11.37 -2.25 18.59
C GLU A 163 -11.25 -0.74 18.84
N GLU A 164 -10.04 -0.19 18.85
CA GLU A 164 -9.80 1.26 18.93
C GLU A 164 -10.41 2.00 17.73
N ARG A 165 -10.15 1.55 16.50
CA ARG A 165 -10.75 2.13 15.28
C ARG A 165 -12.27 2.05 15.30
N VAL A 166 -12.84 0.94 15.78
CA VAL A 166 -14.30 0.80 15.93
C VAL A 166 -14.84 1.76 16.99
N ALA A 167 -14.13 1.95 18.11
CA ALA A 167 -14.49 2.92 19.13
C ALA A 167 -14.43 4.36 18.60
N GLU A 168 -13.39 4.72 17.86
CA GLU A 168 -13.25 6.02 17.17
C GLU A 168 -14.40 6.26 16.19
N LEU A 169 -14.71 5.28 15.33
CA LEU A 169 -15.81 5.39 14.37
C LEU A 169 -17.16 5.54 15.08
N ARG A 170 -17.40 4.79 16.16
CA ARG A 170 -18.61 4.92 16.97
C ARG A 170 -18.69 6.28 17.67
N ALA A 171 -17.57 6.81 18.16
CA ALA A 171 -17.50 8.14 18.76
C ALA A 171 -17.72 9.24 17.73
N ALA A 172 -17.16 9.11 16.52
CA ALA A 172 -17.41 10.03 15.41
C ALA A 172 -18.87 9.97 14.93
N GLN A 173 -19.50 8.80 15.03
CA GLN A 173 -20.93 8.59 14.75
C GLN A 173 -21.84 8.98 15.92
N ALA A 174 -21.30 9.44 17.05
CA ALA A 174 -22.11 9.87 18.18
C ALA A 174 -23.05 11.03 17.78
N PRO A 175 -24.31 11.03 18.25
CA PRO A 175 -25.29 12.04 17.87
C PRO A 175 -24.90 13.39 18.48
N GLY A 176 -24.32 14.29 17.66
CA GLY A 176 -24.00 15.63 18.13
C GLY A 176 -23.43 16.59 17.10
N GLN A 177 -22.52 16.15 16.22
CA GLN A 177 -21.79 17.08 15.35
C GLN A 177 -22.39 17.26 13.95
N ALA A 178 -23.06 16.24 13.39
CA ALA A 178 -23.68 16.31 12.07
C ALA A 178 -24.91 15.38 11.96
N PRO A 179 -26.14 15.85 12.25
CA PRO A 179 -27.33 15.01 12.22
C PRO A 179 -27.63 14.40 10.83
N HIS A 180 -27.04 14.94 9.77
CA HIS A 180 -27.13 14.41 8.40
C HIS A 180 -26.15 13.26 8.10
N MET A 181 -25.04 13.15 8.84
CA MET A 181 -24.08 12.05 8.72
C MET A 181 -24.51 10.80 9.52
N ASN A 182 -25.42 10.97 10.48
CA ASN A 182 -25.98 9.90 11.29
C ASN A 182 -27.35 9.42 10.80
N LEU A 183 -27.70 9.75 9.55
CA LEU A 183 -28.96 9.32 8.96
C LEU A 183 -28.88 7.85 8.53
N PRO A 184 -29.92 7.04 8.80
CA PRO A 184 -30.05 5.73 8.20
C PRO A 184 -29.99 5.84 6.68
N MET A 185 -29.41 4.84 6.01
CA MET A 185 -29.22 4.81 4.55
C MET A 185 -30.50 5.11 3.75
N ALA A 186 -31.66 4.66 4.23
CA ALA A 186 -32.93 4.97 3.57
C ALA A 186 -33.21 6.49 3.53
N LYS A 187 -32.96 7.18 4.64
CA LYS A 187 -33.24 8.61 4.79
C LYS A 187 -32.20 9.49 4.08
N THR A 188 -30.96 9.00 3.90
CA THR A 188 -29.97 9.69 3.06
C THR A 188 -30.32 9.60 1.58
N LEU A 189 -30.85 8.46 1.12
CA LEU A 189 -31.34 8.28 -0.25
C LEU A 189 -32.53 9.20 -0.55
N GLU A 190 -33.50 9.28 0.37
CA GLU A 190 -34.64 10.21 0.24
C GLU A 190 -34.16 11.68 0.12
N LEU A 191 -33.26 12.11 0.99
CA LEU A 191 -32.69 13.47 0.92
C LEU A 191 -31.90 13.72 -0.37
N LEU A 192 -31.19 12.71 -0.87
CA LEU A 192 -30.46 12.81 -2.13
C LEU A 192 -31.43 13.02 -3.29
N GLU A 193 -32.52 12.25 -3.34
CA GLU A 193 -33.57 12.41 -4.35
C GLU A 193 -34.22 13.79 -4.27
N GLU A 194 -34.54 14.28 -3.07
CA GLU A 194 -35.09 15.63 -2.89
C GLU A 194 -34.13 16.72 -3.39
N LYS A 195 -32.84 16.59 -3.09
CA LYS A 195 -31.81 17.54 -3.54
C LYS A 195 -31.63 17.49 -5.05
N GLN A 196 -31.65 16.31 -5.65
CA GLN A 196 -31.60 16.15 -7.11
C GLN A 196 -32.82 16.77 -7.79
N ARG A 197 -34.03 16.60 -7.24
CA ARG A 197 -35.24 17.26 -7.77
C ARG A 197 -35.11 18.79 -7.72
N LYS A 198 -34.70 19.34 -6.58
CA LYS A 198 -34.46 20.79 -6.43
C LYS A 198 -33.39 21.31 -7.39
N GLN A 199 -32.33 20.54 -7.61
CA GLN A 199 -31.29 20.90 -8.57
C GLN A 199 -31.85 20.95 -10.00
N GLN A 200 -32.63 19.94 -10.40
CA GLN A 200 -33.29 19.93 -11.72
C GLN A 200 -34.29 21.08 -11.89
N GLU A 201 -35.02 21.46 -10.83
CA GLU A 201 -35.92 22.62 -10.85
C GLU A 201 -35.14 23.93 -11.04
N LEU A 202 -34.06 24.13 -10.29
CA LEU A 202 -33.19 25.30 -10.43
C LEU A 202 -32.52 25.38 -11.80
N ASP A 203 -32.10 24.24 -12.36
CA ASP A 203 -31.53 24.18 -13.72
C ASP A 203 -32.57 24.60 -14.77
N ARG A 204 -33.82 24.15 -14.64
CA ARG A 204 -34.92 24.58 -15.52
C ARG A 204 -35.22 26.07 -15.39
N GLU A 205 -35.22 26.61 -14.16
CA GLU A 205 -35.40 28.05 -13.94
C GLU A 205 -34.26 28.87 -14.54
N LEU A 206 -33.02 28.41 -14.40
CA LEU A 206 -31.85 29.03 -15.00
C LEU A 206 -31.92 29.00 -16.54
N GLU A 207 -32.34 27.90 -17.14
CA GLU A 207 -32.55 27.81 -18.59
C GLU A 207 -33.62 28.79 -19.08
N GLN A 208 -34.75 28.88 -18.37
CA GLN A 208 -35.82 29.82 -18.69
C GLN A 208 -35.36 31.28 -18.58
N LEU A 209 -34.59 31.61 -17.53
CA LEU A 209 -34.02 32.95 -17.36
C LEU A 209 -32.99 33.25 -18.45
N ARG A 210 -32.08 32.31 -18.75
CA ARG A 210 -31.11 32.43 -19.85
C ARG A 210 -31.78 32.65 -21.20
N ALA A 211 -32.92 32.03 -21.45
CA ALA A 211 -33.71 32.24 -22.68
C ALA A 211 -34.42 33.62 -22.72
N LYS A 212 -34.78 34.18 -21.56
CA LYS A 212 -35.43 35.51 -21.46
C LYS A 212 -34.44 36.67 -21.57
N VAL A 213 -33.20 36.49 -21.09
CA VAL A 213 -32.13 37.51 -21.15
C VAL A 213 -31.95 38.11 -22.54
N PRO A 214 -31.73 37.36 -23.64
CA PRO A 214 -31.47 37.93 -24.96
C PRO A 214 -32.68 38.69 -25.54
N ARG A 215 -33.91 38.33 -25.15
CA ARG A 215 -35.10 39.07 -25.57
C ARG A 215 -35.17 40.40 -24.84
N LYS A 216 -34.91 40.40 -23.53
CA LYS A 216 -34.89 41.62 -22.72
C LYS A 216 -33.74 42.55 -23.10
N THR A 217 -32.56 42.03 -23.46
CA THR A 217 -31.46 42.87 -23.97
C THR A 217 -31.85 43.53 -25.29
N LYS A 218 -32.47 42.80 -26.23
CA LYS A 218 -32.97 43.39 -27.49
C LYS A 218 -34.07 44.43 -27.27
N GLU A 219 -34.98 44.18 -26.33
CA GLU A 219 -36.01 45.18 -25.95
C GLU A 219 -35.36 46.44 -25.35
N LEU A 220 -34.36 46.29 -24.49
CA LEU A 220 -33.61 47.42 -23.93
C LEU A 220 -32.85 48.19 -25.02
N GLU A 221 -32.15 47.50 -25.93
CA GLU A 221 -31.46 48.12 -27.06
C GLU A 221 -32.42 48.91 -27.95
N ARG A 222 -33.60 48.34 -28.24
CA ARG A 222 -34.65 49.03 -29.02
C ARG A 222 -35.17 50.26 -28.29
N LEU A 223 -35.54 50.14 -27.03
CA LEU A 223 -36.03 51.27 -26.23
C LEU A 223 -34.96 52.35 -26.11
N GLN A 224 -33.69 51.98 -25.94
CA GLN A 224 -32.56 52.91 -25.91
C GLN A 224 -32.41 53.64 -27.25
N ALA A 225 -32.53 52.93 -28.38
CA ALA A 225 -32.53 53.53 -29.71
C ALA A 225 -33.72 54.47 -29.95
N GLU A 226 -34.90 54.19 -29.38
CA GLU A 226 -36.07 55.07 -29.42
C GLU A 226 -35.93 56.30 -28.49
N LEU A 227 -35.23 56.16 -27.35
CA LEU A 227 -34.99 57.22 -26.37
C LEU A 227 -33.98 58.26 -26.87
N GLN A 228 -32.90 57.83 -27.54
CA GLN A 228 -31.86 58.71 -28.09
C GLN A 228 -32.40 59.91 -28.91
N PRO A 229 -33.25 59.72 -29.94
CA PRO A 229 -33.79 60.84 -30.70
C PRO A 229 -34.76 61.71 -29.88
N LEU A 230 -35.46 61.13 -28.88
CA LEU A 230 -36.32 61.90 -27.99
C LEU A 230 -35.51 62.77 -27.02
N GLU A 231 -34.38 62.26 -26.51
CA GLU A 231 -33.43 63.04 -25.71
C GLU A 231 -32.84 64.19 -26.52
N VAL A 232 -32.42 63.94 -27.77
CA VAL A 232 -31.94 64.98 -28.68
C VAL A 232 -33.03 66.02 -28.95
N LYS A 233 -34.27 65.60 -29.22
CA LYS A 233 -35.41 66.53 -29.40
C LYS A 233 -35.69 67.33 -28.13
N ARG A 234 -35.63 66.72 -26.94
CA ARG A 234 -35.79 67.40 -25.65
C ARG A 234 -34.67 68.41 -25.44
N GLN A 235 -33.42 68.03 -25.70
CA GLN A 235 -32.28 68.93 -25.60
C GLN A 235 -32.47 70.14 -26.54
N ASN A 236 -32.78 69.89 -27.81
CA ASN A 236 -33.03 70.94 -28.80
C ASN A 236 -34.22 71.84 -28.44
N SER A 237 -35.31 71.30 -27.89
CA SER A 237 -36.44 72.10 -27.43
C SER A 237 -36.08 72.92 -26.18
N THR A 238 -35.29 72.37 -25.26
CA THR A 238 -34.82 73.11 -24.07
C THR A 238 -33.83 74.21 -24.42
N THR A 239 -32.93 73.99 -25.39
CA THR A 239 -32.03 75.03 -25.89
C THR A 239 -32.81 76.09 -26.65
N ALA A 240 -33.73 75.71 -27.53
CA ALA A 240 -34.61 76.65 -28.23
C ALA A 240 -35.47 77.48 -27.25
N ALA A 241 -36.01 76.87 -26.18
CA ALA A 241 -36.76 77.58 -25.14
C ALA A 241 -35.87 78.52 -24.32
N LYS A 242 -34.64 78.10 -23.97
CA LYS A 242 -33.66 78.96 -23.29
C LYS A 242 -33.22 80.12 -24.16
N GLU A 243 -33.02 79.89 -25.46
CA GLU A 243 -32.70 80.96 -26.40
C GLU A 243 -33.89 81.89 -26.65
N ALA A 244 -35.12 81.39 -26.74
CA ALA A 244 -36.31 82.22 -26.83
C ALA A 244 -36.49 83.08 -25.57
N ARG A 245 -36.24 82.50 -24.39
CA ARG A 245 -36.20 83.24 -23.13
C ARG A 245 -35.10 84.29 -23.12
N ARG A 246 -33.88 83.96 -23.54
CA ARG A 246 -32.78 84.93 -23.69
C ARG A 246 -33.09 86.02 -24.71
N ARG A 247 -33.71 85.70 -25.85
CA ARG A 247 -34.15 86.68 -26.85
C ARG A 247 -35.23 87.60 -26.30
N LYS A 248 -36.16 87.08 -25.50
CA LYS A 248 -37.17 87.89 -24.79
C LYS A 248 -36.53 88.77 -23.72
N GLU A 249 -35.60 88.25 -22.91
CA GLU A 249 -34.86 89.01 -21.90
C GLU A 249 -33.93 90.06 -22.53
N ALA A 250 -33.29 89.78 -23.66
CA ALA A 250 -32.49 90.75 -24.41
C ALA A 250 -33.35 91.82 -25.12
N ALA A 251 -34.54 91.45 -25.62
CA ALA A 251 -35.48 92.40 -26.21
C ALA A 251 -36.15 93.30 -25.17
N LEU A 252 -36.34 92.82 -23.93
CA LEU A 252 -36.87 93.63 -22.81
C LEU A 252 -35.77 94.45 -22.13
N GLY A 253 -34.57 93.88 -21.96
CA GLY A 253 -33.42 94.55 -21.33
C GLY A 253 -32.86 95.71 -22.15
N GLY A 254 -33.03 95.71 -23.48
CA GLY A 254 -32.65 96.87 -24.30
C GLY A 254 -33.60 98.07 -24.16
N VAL A 255 -34.87 97.85 -23.80
CA VAL A 255 -35.86 98.94 -23.67
C VAL A 255 -35.82 99.57 -22.27
N GLU A 256 -35.51 98.78 -21.22
CA GLU A 256 -35.35 99.31 -19.87
C GLU A 256 -34.02 100.08 -19.70
N ASP A 257 -32.90 99.60 -20.25
CA ASP A 257 -31.63 100.34 -20.20
C ASP A 257 -31.68 101.66 -21.00
N ASP A 258 -32.29 101.69 -22.19
CA ASP A 258 -32.47 102.93 -22.96
C ASP A 258 -33.36 103.95 -22.23
N LEU A 259 -34.37 103.48 -21.49
CA LEU A 259 -35.24 104.34 -20.67
C LEU A 259 -34.54 104.83 -19.40
N GLU A 260 -33.72 103.99 -18.75
CA GLU A 260 -32.91 104.41 -17.60
C GLU A 260 -31.81 105.40 -17.99
N GLU A 261 -31.11 105.19 -19.12
CA GLU A 261 -30.11 106.13 -19.63
C GLU A 261 -30.73 107.49 -19.97
N ARG A 262 -31.90 107.50 -20.64
CA ARG A 262 -32.66 108.73 -20.89
C ARG A 262 -33.15 109.37 -19.60
N GLY A 263 -33.60 108.58 -18.64
CA GLY A 263 -34.03 109.07 -17.32
C GLY A 263 -32.88 109.70 -16.52
N ARG A 264 -31.68 109.12 -16.56
CA ARG A 264 -30.48 109.68 -15.93
C ARG A 264 -30.02 110.95 -16.64
N TRP A 265 -30.05 110.98 -17.97
CA TRP A 265 -29.70 112.16 -18.75
C TRP A 265 -30.69 113.33 -18.51
N LEU A 266 -31.99 113.04 -18.47
CA LEU A 266 -33.00 114.04 -18.16
C LEU A 266 -32.87 114.56 -16.73
N ARG A 267 -32.64 113.69 -15.73
CA ARG A 267 -32.37 114.13 -14.35
C ARG A 267 -31.09 114.93 -14.21
N ALA A 268 -30.03 114.57 -14.93
CA ALA A 268 -28.78 115.32 -14.94
C ALA A 268 -28.95 116.71 -15.58
N ASN A 269 -29.71 116.80 -16.69
CA ASN A 269 -30.07 118.09 -17.29
C ASN A 269 -30.99 118.91 -16.39
N GLU A 270 -31.97 118.30 -15.73
CA GLU A 270 -32.83 118.98 -14.76
C GLU A 270 -32.01 119.53 -13.58
N ALA A 271 -31.08 118.74 -13.03
CA ALA A 271 -30.19 119.17 -11.96
C ALA A 271 -29.26 120.31 -12.42
N ALA A 272 -28.70 120.23 -13.63
CA ALA A 272 -27.86 121.28 -14.18
C ALA A 272 -28.65 122.58 -14.44
N LEU A 273 -29.86 122.49 -15.00
CA LEU A 273 -30.74 123.64 -15.22
C LEU A 273 -31.21 124.27 -13.90
N LYS A 274 -31.57 123.47 -12.89
CA LYS A 274 -31.92 123.99 -11.55
C LYS A 274 -30.74 124.70 -10.89
N SER A 275 -29.52 124.19 -11.05
CA SER A 275 -28.31 124.83 -10.51
C SER A 275 -27.97 126.17 -11.18
N MET A 276 -28.30 126.35 -12.47
CA MET A 276 -28.04 127.60 -13.20
C MET A 276 -29.12 128.67 -13.03
N LEU A 277 -30.35 128.29 -12.67
CA LEU A 277 -31.48 129.21 -12.57
C LEU A 277 -31.82 129.65 -11.13
N GLU A 278 -31.07 129.19 -10.11
CA GLU A 278 -31.30 129.53 -8.69
C GLU A 278 -32.79 129.40 -8.26
N ILE A 279 -33.45 128.34 -8.72
CA ILE A 279 -34.83 127.99 -8.35
C ILE A 279 -34.81 126.60 -7.71
N GLN A 280 -35.36 126.49 -6.49
CA GLN A 280 -35.60 125.21 -5.81
C GLN A 280 -36.48 124.27 -6.64
#